data_AF-A0AAV1LL80-F1
#
_entry.id   AF-A0AAV1LL80-F1
#
_cell.length_a   1.000
_cell.length_b   1.000
_cell.length_c   1.000
_cell.angle_alpha   90.00
_cell.angle_beta   90.00
_cell.angle_gamma   90.00
#
_symmetry.space_group_name_H-M   'P 1'
#
loop_
_entity.id
_entity.type
_entity.pdbx_description
1 polymer ?
#
loop_
_entity_poly.entity_id
_entity_poly.type
_entity_poly.pdbx_seq_one_letter_code
_entity_poly.pdbx_strand_id
1 'polypeptide(L)'
;MIWAQIKGYAALKNTSPPFTANKMLSLLQEACDSVTSANWEIVVLRTKNLIFADWDRDIHIDALIDNQIIINIGDSTDDDEGDDDDADHEISISASDDEYVPS
;
A
#
# COMPACT_ATOMS: atom_id res chain seq x y z
N MET A 1 -11.34 4.20 -6.98
CA MET A 1 -10.41 5.17 -7.57
C MET A 1 -10.67 5.27 -9.07
N ILE A 2 -10.68 6.48 -9.63
CA ILE A 2 -10.94 6.69 -11.06
C ILE A 2 -9.87 6.04 -11.93
N TRP A 3 -8.59 6.15 -11.55
CA TRP A 3 -7.49 5.53 -12.29
C TRP A 3 -7.62 4.01 -12.42
N ALA A 4 -8.16 3.33 -11.41
CA ALA A 4 -8.41 1.89 -11.49
C ALA A 4 -9.50 1.55 -12.52
N GLN A 5 -10.53 2.40 -12.65
CA GLN A 5 -11.58 2.24 -13.66
C GLN A 5 -11.02 2.45 -15.07
N ILE A 6 -10.22 3.51 -15.26
CA ILE A 6 -9.55 3.83 -16.54
C ILE A 6 -8.65 2.67 -16.99
N LYS A 7 -7.79 2.17 -16.09
CA LYS A 7 -6.93 1.01 -16.39
C LYS A 7 -7.73 -0.25 -16.69
N GLY A 8 -8.79 -0.51 -15.93
CA GLY A 8 -9.67 -1.66 -16.15
C GLY A 8 -10.34 -1.63 -17.53
N TYR A 9 -10.85 -0.46 -17.93
CA TYR A 9 -11.42 -0.27 -19.27
C TYR A 9 -10.40 -0.55 -20.37
N ALA A 10 -9.20 0.04 -20.27
CA ALA A 10 -8.16 -0.16 -21.27
C ALA A 10 -7.71 -1.63 -21.35
N ALA A 11 -7.55 -2.31 -20.20
CA ALA A 11 -7.18 -3.71 -20.14
C ALA A 11 -8.24 -4.63 -20.78
N LEU A 12 -9.53 -4.39 -20.54
CA LEU A 12 -10.63 -5.17 -21.12
C LEU A 12 -10.72 -5.04 -22.64
N LYS A 13 -10.28 -3.92 -23.20
CA LYS A 13 -10.33 -3.64 -24.64
C LYS A 13 -9.02 -3.94 -25.37
N ASN A 14 -7.92 -4.04 -24.65
CA ASN A 14 -6.61 -4.38 -25.21
C ASN A 14 -6.34 -5.89 -25.15
N THR A 15 -7.22 -6.71 -25.73
CA THR A 15 -7.15 -8.19 -25.65
C THR A 15 -6.61 -8.86 -26.90
N SER A 16 -6.53 -8.14 -28.02
CA SER A 16 -6.06 -8.67 -29.30
C SER A 16 -4.83 -7.93 -29.84
N PRO A 17 -3.90 -8.63 -30.50
CA PRO A 17 -2.78 -8.01 -31.18
C PRO A 17 -3.26 -7.15 -32.38
N PRO A 18 -2.47 -6.14 -32.78
CA PRO A 18 -1.17 -5.80 -32.22
C PRO A 18 -1.31 -4.99 -30.91
N PHE A 19 -0.52 -5.37 -29.91
CA PHE A 19 -0.39 -4.61 -28.66
C PHE A 19 0.63 -3.49 -28.88
N THR A 20 0.15 -2.27 -29.07
CA THR A 20 1.01 -1.11 -29.35
C THR A 20 0.74 0.02 -28.37
N ALA A 21 1.76 0.86 -28.15
CA ALA A 21 1.63 2.06 -27.34
C ALA A 21 0.55 3.01 -27.90
N ASN A 22 0.45 3.15 -29.23
CA ASN A 22 -0.56 3.99 -29.87
C ASN A 22 -1.98 3.48 -29.60
N LYS A 23 -2.21 2.17 -29.71
CA LYS A 23 -3.51 1.56 -29.38
C LYS A 23 -3.86 1.77 -27.91
N MET A 24 -2.89 1.56 -27.01
CA MET A 24 -3.10 1.79 -25.57
C MET A 24 -3.41 3.26 -25.28
N LEU A 25 -2.71 4.20 -25.92
CA LEU A 25 -2.97 5.63 -25.77
C LEU A 25 -4.39 6.01 -26.18
N SER A 26 -4.87 5.53 -27.33
CA SER A 26 -6.25 5.75 -27.76
C SER A 26 -7.27 5.15 -26.77
N LEU A 27 -7.03 3.94 -26.29
CA LEU A 27 -7.91 3.30 -25.29
C LEU A 27 -7.94 4.05 -23.96
N LEU A 28 -6.81 4.63 -23.54
CA LEU A 28 -6.73 5.45 -22.34
C LEU A 28 -7.45 6.80 -22.53
N GLN A 29 -7.36 7.41 -23.71
CA GLN A 29 -8.13 8.62 -24.04
C GLN A 29 -9.64 8.33 -23.99
N GLU A 30 -10.10 7.27 -24.65
CA GLU A 30 -11.50 6.84 -24.58
C GLU A 30 -11.95 6.54 -23.15
N ALA A 31 -11.09 5.89 -22.36
CA ALA A 31 -11.38 5.58 -20.97
C ALA A 31 -11.55 6.85 -20.14
N CYS A 32 -10.69 7.84 -20.32
CA CYS A 32 -10.80 9.15 -19.67
C CYS A 32 -12.11 9.86 -20.05
N ASP A 33 -12.47 9.85 -21.34
CA ASP A 33 -13.69 10.48 -21.83
C ASP A 33 -14.96 9.79 -21.32
N SER A 34 -14.88 8.49 -21.00
CA SER A 34 -15.98 7.74 -20.41
C SER A 34 -16.23 8.02 -18.92
N VAL A 35 -15.31 8.71 -18.24
CA VAL A 35 -15.47 9.02 -16.81
C VAL A 35 -16.50 10.13 -16.63
N THR A 36 -17.56 9.82 -15.90
CA THR A 36 -18.65 10.77 -15.63
C THR A 36 -18.56 11.37 -14.23
N SER A 37 -19.34 12.42 -13.96
CA SER A 37 -19.51 12.99 -12.62
C SER A 37 -20.00 11.95 -11.60
N ALA A 38 -20.85 11.02 -12.00
CA ALA A 38 -21.33 9.94 -11.14
C ALA A 38 -20.20 9.01 -10.67
N ASN A 39 -19.21 8.74 -11.53
CA ASN A 39 -18.03 7.96 -11.13
C ASN A 39 -17.25 8.67 -10.02
N TRP A 40 -17.12 10.00 -10.12
CA TRP A 40 -16.48 10.82 -9.10
C TRP A 40 -17.26 10.85 -7.79
N GLU A 41 -18.58 11.00 -7.86
CA GLU A 41 -19.45 10.97 -6.69
C GLU A 41 -19.33 9.67 -5.91
N ILE A 42 -19.32 8.53 -6.60
CA ILE A 42 -19.12 7.20 -5.98
C ILE A 42 -17.76 7.14 -5.28
N VAL A 43 -16.69 7.65 -5.91
CA VAL A 43 -15.35 7.65 -5.30
C VAL A 43 -15.32 8.53 -4.07
N VAL A 44 -15.88 9.74 -4.12
CA VAL A 44 -15.95 10.66 -2.98
C VAL A 44 -16.76 10.05 -1.84
N LEU A 45 -17.94 9.49 -2.13
CA LEU A 45 -18.78 8.85 -1.12
C LEU A 45 -18.06 7.67 -0.46
N ARG A 46 -17.40 6.82 -1.24
CA ARG A 46 -16.63 5.70 -0.71
C ARG A 46 -15.48 6.19 0.20
N THR A 47 -14.78 7.25 -0.19
CA THR A 47 -13.71 7.82 0.62
C THR A 47 -14.24 8.38 1.94
N LYS A 48 -15.38 9.10 1.91
CA LYS A 48 -16.03 9.59 3.14
C LYS A 48 -16.39 8.44 4.09
N ASN A 49 -17.01 7.39 3.56
CA ASN A 49 -17.39 6.23 4.36
C ASN A 49 -16.16 5.53 4.96
N LEU A 50 -15.05 5.48 4.23
CA LEU A 50 -13.80 4.92 4.75
C LEU A 50 -13.27 5.75 5.92
N ILE A 51 -13.28 7.09 5.80
CA ILE A 51 -12.85 8.00 6.87
C ILE A 51 -13.73 7.82 8.11
N PHE A 52 -15.05 7.78 7.93
CA PHE A 52 -15.97 7.59 9.07
C PHE A 52 -15.79 6.24 9.73
N ALA A 53 -15.60 5.16 8.96
CA ALA A 53 -15.32 3.84 9.51
C ALA A 53 -13.98 3.78 10.25
N ASP A 54 -13.01 4.61 9.86
CA ASP A 54 -11.73 4.71 10.54
C ASP A 54 -11.87 5.44 11.87
N TRP A 55 -12.56 6.59 11.88
CA TRP A 55 -12.86 7.31 13.12
C TRP A 55 -13.67 6.49 14.11
N ASP A 56 -14.65 5.72 13.64
CA ASP A 56 -15.41 4.84 14.52
C ASP A 56 -14.49 3.80 15.17
N ARG A 57 -13.58 3.20 14.39
CA ARG A 57 -12.58 2.26 14.92
C ARG A 57 -11.67 2.90 15.96
N ASP A 58 -11.21 4.12 15.72
CA ASP A 58 -10.34 4.85 16.65
C ASP A 58 -11.04 5.09 17.99
N ILE A 59 -12.31 5.52 17.97
CA ILE A 59 -13.13 5.70 19.18
C ILE A 59 -13.25 4.39 19.96
N HIS A 60 -13.44 3.26 19.27
CA HIS A 60 -13.53 1.96 19.92
C HIS A 60 -12.19 1.52 20.54
N ILE A 61 -11.06 1.86 19.91
CA ILE A 61 -9.72 1.60 20.45
C ILE A 61 -9.49 2.44 21.70
N ASP A 62 -9.81 3.73 21.67
CA ASP A 62 -9.69 4.63 22.83
C ASP A 62 -10.53 4.09 24.00
N ALA A 63 -11.78 3.71 23.74
CA ALA A 63 -12.65 3.13 24.77
C ALA A 63 -12.14 1.79 25.32
N LEU A 64 -11.45 0.98 24.51
CA LEU A 64 -10.84 -0.27 24.96
C LEU A 64 -9.62 0.00 25.86
N ILE A 65 -8.76 0.95 25.48
CA ILE A 65 -7.58 1.35 26.27
C ILE A 65 -8.04 1.91 27.63
N ASP A 66 -9.04 2.80 27.61
CA ASP A 66 -9.57 3.44 28.82
C ASP A 66 -10.25 2.43 29.76
N ASN A 67 -10.92 1.41 29.21
CA ASN A 67 -11.65 0.43 30.01
C ASN A 67 -10.84 -0.81 30.39
N GLN A 68 -9.68 -1.07 29.76
CA GLN A 68 -9.03 -2.38 29.91
C GLN A 68 -7.54 -2.43 29.55
N ILE A 69 -6.70 -1.64 30.23
CA ILE A 69 -5.27 -2.00 30.42
C ILE A 69 -4.90 -1.81 31.90
N ILE A 70 -5.12 -2.84 32.72
CA ILE A 70 -4.49 -2.96 34.06
C ILE A 70 -3.22 -3.80 33.85
N ILE A 71 -2.10 -3.15 33.57
CA ILE A 71 -0.79 -3.83 33.63
C ILE A 71 -0.44 -3.89 35.11
N ASN A 72 -0.56 -5.07 35.71
CA ASN A 72 0.03 -5.31 37.03
C ASN A 72 1.54 -5.40 36.84
N ILE A 73 2.22 -4.25 36.88
CA ILE A 73 3.68 -4.18 36.98
C ILE A 73 4.02 -4.61 38.42
N GLY A 74 4.03 -5.92 38.65
CA GLY A 74 4.74 -6.48 39.78
C GLY A 74 6.21 -6.17 39.56
N ASP A 75 6.78 -5.37 40.44
CA ASP A 75 8.20 -5.05 40.53
C ASP A 75 8.98 -6.36 40.77
N SER A 76 9.31 -7.06 39.69
CA SER A 76 10.20 -8.21 39.73
C SER A 76 11.53 -7.75 39.17
N THR A 77 12.30 -7.09 40.04
CA THR A 77 13.74 -6.94 39.86
C THR A 77 14.36 -8.34 39.95
N ASP A 78 14.63 -8.96 38.82
CA ASP A 78 15.64 -10.01 38.76
C ASP A 78 16.68 -9.54 37.74
N ASP A 79 17.74 -8.96 38.30
CA ASP A 79 18.99 -8.68 37.63
C ASP A 79 19.60 -10.03 37.21
N ASP A 80 19.74 -10.27 35.91
CA ASP A 80 20.80 -11.14 35.40
C ASP A 80 21.24 -10.63 34.02
N GLU A 81 22.33 -9.87 34.03
CA GLU A 81 23.06 -9.45 32.84
C GLU A 81 23.74 -10.68 32.22
N GLY A 82 23.02 -11.37 31.34
CA GLY A 82 23.59 -12.37 30.44
C GLY A 82 24.22 -11.69 29.22
N ASP A 83 25.50 -11.33 29.34
CA ASP A 83 26.39 -11.00 28.24
C ASP A 83 26.59 -12.27 27.38
N ASP A 84 25.94 -12.33 26.23
CA ASP A 84 26.14 -13.40 25.25
C ASP A 84 26.73 -12.77 23.98
N ASP A 85 28.03 -12.98 23.85
CA ASP A 85 28.89 -12.66 22.71
C ASP A 85 28.29 -13.19 21.40
N ASP A 86 27.66 -12.33 20.60
CA ASP A 86 27.28 -12.69 19.23
C ASP A 86 28.33 -12.16 18.24
N ALA A 87 29.10 -13.13 17.76
CA ALA A 87 30.22 -12.98 16.86
C ALA A 87 29.83 -12.31 15.53
N ASP A 88 30.75 -11.46 15.11
CA ASP A 88 30.93 -10.83 13.81
C ASP A 88 30.76 -11.80 12.62
N HIS A 89 29.53 -11.89 12.09
CA HIS A 89 29.31 -12.45 10.76
C HIS A 89 29.38 -11.33 9.71
N GLU A 90 30.58 -11.04 9.21
CA GLU A 90 30.76 -10.18 8.04
C GLU A 90 30.04 -10.79 6.82
N ILE A 91 29.03 -10.09 6.32
CA ILE A 91 28.44 -10.37 5.01
C ILE A 91 29.32 -9.70 3.96
N SER A 92 30.23 -10.47 3.37
CA SER A 92 30.97 -10.01 2.18
C SER A 92 30.01 -9.99 0.98
N ILE A 93 29.49 -8.81 0.65
CA ILE A 93 28.78 -8.58 -0.60
C ILE A 93 29.85 -8.24 -1.65
N SER A 94 30.24 -9.22 -2.46
CA SER A 94 30.96 -8.93 -3.70
C SER A 94 30.00 -8.29 -4.69
N ALA A 95 30.10 -6.96 -4.86
CA ALA A 95 29.48 -6.28 -5.97
C ALA A 95 30.19 -6.71 -7.27
N SER A 96 29.49 -7.47 -8.11
CA SER A 96 29.89 -7.64 -9.51
C SER A 96 29.40 -6.41 -10.27
N ASP A 97 30.32 -5.48 -10.51
CA ASP A 97 30.12 -4.37 -11.45
C ASP A 97 30.10 -4.95 -12.88
N ASP A 98 28.89 -5.17 -13.41
CA ASP A 98 28.69 -5.39 -14.84
C ASP A 98 28.57 -4.01 -15.51
N GLU A 99 29.63 -3.63 -16.23
CA GLU A 99 29.74 -2.38 -16.97
C GLU A 99 28.64 -2.26 -18.04
N TYR A 100 27.82 -1.23 -17.95
CA TYR A 100 26.95 -0.81 -19.04
C TYR A 100 27.71 0.11 -20.00
N VAL A 101 28.03 -0.41 -21.19
CA VAL A 101 28.58 0.38 -22.31
C VAL A 101 27.46 0.65 -23.33
N PRO A 102 26.94 1.89 -23.44
CA PRO A 102 25.96 2.21 -24.48
C PRO A 102 26.64 2.34 -25.85
N SER A 103 26.01 1.74 -26.86
CA SER A 103 26.30 1.93 -28.30
C SER A 103 25.51 3.09 -28.88
#